data_AF-A0A4P8RCR0-F1
#
_entry.id   AF-A0A4P8RCR0-F1
#
_cell.length_a   1.000
_cell.length_b   1.000
_cell.length_c   1.000
_cell.angle_alpha   90.00
_cell.angle_beta   90.00
_cell.angle_gamma   90.00
#
_symmetry.space_group_name_H-M   'P 1'
#
loop_
_entity.id
_entity.type
_entity.pdbx_description
1 polymer ?
#
loop_
_entity_poly.entity_id
_entity_poly.type
_entity_poly.pdbx_seq_one_letter_code
_entity_poly.pdbx_strand_id
1 'polypeptide(L)'
;MKLIGDIGRIKATRDSQNQDIEVHIDKVEYITSKKDGKYFQEFNYIDELDTPLILTGDCLALIVDKNAAEGEYDFKVYDKNGDDYELNSFKVLYLTTAYDFDADLTILTSVDYTVTVSNDAYKQMKAERNKEKKKKGKGRRN
;
A
#
# COMPACT_ATOMS: atom_id res chain seq x y z
N MET A 1 4.21 -0.90 -10.68
CA MET A 1 4.08 -1.84 -9.56
C MET A 1 4.70 -3.15 -9.99
N LYS A 2 5.23 -3.92 -9.05
CA LYS A 2 5.91 -5.19 -9.34
C LYS A 2 5.80 -6.12 -8.13
N LEU A 3 5.65 -7.41 -8.37
CA LEU A 3 5.76 -8.47 -7.36
C LEU A 3 7.01 -9.30 -7.66
N ILE A 4 7.79 -9.60 -6.63
CA ILE A 4 8.92 -10.54 -6.68
C ILE A 4 8.66 -11.62 -5.64
N GLY A 5 8.88 -12.89 -6.00
CA GLY A 5 8.61 -14.03 -5.13
C GLY A 5 7.16 -14.53 -5.18
N ASP A 6 6.86 -15.52 -4.35
CA ASP A 6 5.54 -16.15 -4.26
C ASP A 6 4.72 -15.54 -3.11
N ILE A 7 3.76 -14.68 -3.47
CA ILE A 7 2.89 -14.01 -2.49
C ILE A 7 2.03 -15.01 -1.69
N GLY A 8 1.69 -16.16 -2.28
CA GLY A 8 0.90 -17.22 -1.63
C GLY A 8 1.63 -17.90 -0.47
N ARG A 9 2.95 -17.71 -0.36
CA ARG A 9 3.76 -18.21 0.76
C ARG A 9 3.50 -17.43 2.05
N ILE A 10 3.08 -16.17 1.98
CA ILE A 10 2.80 -15.34 3.17
C ILE A 10 1.53 -15.85 3.86
N LYS A 11 1.62 -16.10 5.17
CA LYS A 11 0.52 -16.63 5.99
C LYS A 11 0.04 -15.59 7.00
N ALA A 12 -0.92 -16.00 7.83
CA ALA A 12 -1.56 -15.13 8.82
C ALA A 12 -0.63 -14.61 9.93
N THR A 13 0.54 -15.22 10.07
CA THR A 13 1.56 -14.83 11.04
C THR A 13 2.78 -14.31 10.29
N ARG A 14 3.36 -13.23 10.80
CA ARG A 14 4.56 -12.60 10.27
C ARG A 14 5.75 -13.56 10.35
N ASP A 15 6.45 -13.73 9.24
CA ASP A 15 7.59 -14.64 9.13
C ASP A 15 8.79 -13.95 8.46
N SER A 16 9.93 -13.91 9.15
CA SER A 16 11.18 -13.34 8.64
C SER A 16 11.76 -14.09 7.44
N GLN A 17 11.34 -15.33 7.20
CA GLN A 17 11.74 -16.10 6.02
C GLN A 17 11.13 -15.54 4.73
N ASN A 18 10.18 -14.60 4.81
CA ASN A 18 9.54 -13.97 3.66
C ASN A 18 10.25 -12.71 3.13
N GLN A 19 11.50 -12.46 3.51
CA GLN A 19 12.27 -11.27 3.09
C GLN A 19 12.55 -11.20 1.59
N ASP A 20 12.59 -12.34 0.89
CA ASP A 20 12.78 -12.45 -0.56
C ASP A 20 11.52 -12.12 -1.38
N ILE A 21 10.36 -11.99 -0.72
CA ILE A 21 9.13 -11.54 -1.38
C ILE A 21 9.09 -10.01 -1.31
N GLU A 22 8.95 -9.34 -2.46
CA GLU A 22 8.91 -7.88 -2.52
C GLU A 22 7.69 -7.38 -3.30
N VAL A 23 6.98 -6.42 -2.71
CA VAL A 23 5.87 -5.70 -3.35
C VAL A 23 6.32 -4.27 -3.60
N HIS A 24 6.45 -3.91 -4.87
CA HIS A 24 6.84 -2.57 -5.31
C HIS A 24 5.58 -1.77 -5.61
N ILE A 25 5.37 -0.75 -4.78
CA ILE A 25 4.17 0.07 -4.72
C ILE A 25 4.47 1.44 -5.33
N ASP A 26 3.76 1.77 -6.40
CA ASP A 26 3.97 3.05 -7.10
C ASP A 26 2.95 4.12 -6.66
N LYS A 27 1.86 3.73 -5.99
CA LYS A 27 0.85 4.65 -5.46
C LYS A 27 0.58 4.37 -3.99
N VAL A 28 0.40 5.42 -3.20
CA VAL A 28 -0.09 5.32 -1.82
C VAL A 28 -1.42 6.05 -1.72
N GLU A 29 -2.44 5.39 -1.18
CA GLU A 29 -3.71 6.03 -0.88
C GLU A 29 -3.75 6.47 0.59
N TYR A 30 -3.74 7.77 0.82
CA TYR A 30 -3.88 8.33 2.16
C TYR A 30 -5.35 8.61 2.46
N ILE A 31 -5.89 7.95 3.47
CA ILE A 31 -7.29 8.11 3.89
C ILE A 31 -7.37 8.84 5.24
N THR A 32 -8.36 9.71 5.37
CA THR A 32 -8.76 10.31 6.64
C THR A 32 -10.28 10.39 6.70
N SER A 33 -10.82 10.43 7.91
CA SER A 33 -12.25 10.71 8.12
C SER A 33 -12.42 11.98 8.93
N LYS A 34 -13.44 12.75 8.56
CA LYS A 34 -13.85 13.94 9.31
C LYS A 34 -15.32 13.79 9.68
N LYS A 35 -15.61 14.06 10.96
CA LYS A 35 -16.99 14.14 11.43
C LYS A 35 -17.67 15.38 10.83
N ASP A 36 -18.80 15.17 10.17
CA ASP A 36 -19.69 16.20 9.66
C ASP A 36 -21.10 15.96 10.21
N GLY A 37 -21.48 16.75 11.22
CA GLY A 37 -22.70 16.54 11.99
C GLY A 37 -22.76 15.17 12.67
N LYS A 38 -23.70 14.32 12.24
CA LYS A 38 -23.89 12.95 12.75
C LYS A 38 -23.06 11.91 11.99
N TYR A 39 -22.53 12.26 10.82
CA TYR A 39 -21.87 11.31 9.92
C TYR A 39 -20.35 11.52 9.90
N PHE A 40 -19.63 10.51 9.46
CA PHE A 40 -18.22 10.63 9.09
C PHE A 40 -18.13 10.64 7.56
N GLN A 41 -17.45 11.64 7.03
CA GLN A 41 -17.11 11.71 5.61
C GLN A 41 -15.65 11.29 5.45
N GLU A 42 -15.41 10.34 4.56
CA GLU A 42 -14.08 9.87 4.20
C GLU A 42 -13.51 10.75 3.09
N PHE A 43 -12.22 11.04 3.21
CA PHE A 43 -11.44 11.76 2.22
C PHE A 43 -10.19 10.94 1.92
N ASN A 44 -9.94 10.71 0.65
CA ASN A 44 -8.74 10.05 0.17
C ASN A 44 -7.85 11.02 -0.63
N TYR A 45 -6.55 10.73 -0.66
CA TYR A 45 -5.57 11.41 -1.50
C TYR A 45 -4.62 10.35 -2.04
N ILE A 46 -4.61 10.18 -3.36
CA ILE A 46 -3.71 9.25 -4.05
C ILE A 46 -2.41 9.99 -4.35
N ASP A 47 -1.31 9.48 -3.83
CA ASP A 47 0.04 9.96 -4.13
C ASP A 47 0.76 8.96 -5.03
N GLU A 48 1.04 9.39 -6.26
CA GLU A 48 1.91 8.66 -7.18
C GLU A 48 3.37 8.94 -6.82
N LEU A 49 4.13 7.87 -6.56
CA LEU A 49 5.51 7.95 -6.11
C LEU A 49 6.45 8.01 -7.31
N ASP A 50 7.38 8.97 -7.30
CA ASP A 50 8.46 9.06 -8.30
C ASP A 50 9.42 7.85 -8.19
N THR A 51 9.50 7.22 -7.02
CA THR A 51 10.28 5.99 -6.76
C THR A 51 9.41 5.01 -6.00
N PRO A 52 9.32 3.72 -6.40
CA PRO A 52 8.46 2.76 -5.74
C PRO A 52 8.81 2.56 -4.26
N LEU A 53 7.78 2.48 -3.42
CA LEU A 53 7.91 1.97 -2.06
C LEU A 53 8.01 0.45 -2.12
N ILE A 54 9.02 -0.12 -1.47
CA ILE A 54 9.21 -1.57 -1.42
C ILE A 54 8.75 -2.08 -0.06
N LEU A 55 7.74 -2.95 -0.04
CA LEU A 55 7.36 -3.73 1.13
C LEU A 55 7.84 -5.18 0.96
N THR A 56 8.61 -5.66 1.93
CA THR A 56 9.08 -7.04 1.96
C THR A 56 8.08 -7.94 2.69
N GLY A 57 8.04 -9.22 2.32
CA GLY A 57 7.06 -10.17 2.84
C GLY A 57 7.19 -10.46 4.34
N ASP A 58 8.34 -10.20 4.95
CA ASP A 58 8.53 -10.27 6.41
C ASP A 58 7.85 -9.12 7.17
N CYS A 59 7.44 -8.07 6.48
CA CYS A 59 6.62 -6.99 7.03
C CYS A 59 5.13 -7.21 6.81
N LEU A 60 4.72 -8.36 6.27
CA LEU A 60 3.33 -8.66 5.91
C LEU A 60 2.80 -9.87 6.69
N ALA A 61 1.53 -9.81 7.04
CA ALA A 61 0.79 -10.97 7.53
C ALA A 61 -0.61 -11.01 6.91
N LEU A 62 -0.97 -12.15 6.33
CA LEU A 62 -2.22 -12.35 5.62
C LEU A 62 -3.42 -12.19 6.56
N ILE A 63 -4.42 -11.42 6.14
CA ILE A 63 -5.73 -11.36 6.76
C ILE A 63 -6.53 -12.51 6.16
N VAL A 64 -6.85 -13.50 7.00
CA VAL A 64 -7.65 -14.65 6.56
C VAL A 64 -9.12 -14.22 6.54
N ASP A 65 -9.58 -13.76 5.38
CA ASP A 65 -11.00 -13.60 5.09
C ASP A 65 -11.53 -14.85 4.39
N LYS A 66 -12.66 -15.38 4.87
CA LYS A 66 -13.35 -16.52 4.26
C LYS A 66 -14.06 -16.14 2.95
N ASN A 67 -14.27 -14.85 2.72
CA ASN A 67 -14.95 -14.32 1.55
C ASN A 67 -13.99 -13.74 0.50
N ALA A 68 -12.68 -13.74 0.75
CA ALA A 68 -11.70 -13.30 -0.24
C ALA A 68 -11.82 -14.18 -1.49
N ALA A 69 -11.90 -13.57 -2.67
CA ALA A 69 -11.90 -14.33 -3.90
C ALA A 69 -10.52 -14.94 -4.17
N GLU A 70 -10.48 -15.96 -5.03
CA GLU A 70 -9.21 -16.53 -5.46
C GLU A 70 -8.34 -15.47 -6.14
N GLY A 71 -7.08 -15.37 -5.72
CA GLY A 71 -6.14 -14.36 -6.21
C GLY A 71 -6.23 -13.01 -5.51
N GLU A 72 -7.15 -12.82 -4.56
CA GLU A 72 -7.23 -11.63 -3.70
C GLU A 72 -6.54 -11.87 -2.36
N TYR A 73 -5.73 -10.90 -1.93
CA TYR A 73 -4.97 -10.99 -0.70
C TYR A 73 -4.98 -9.67 0.07
N ASP A 74 -5.41 -9.75 1.32
CA ASP A 74 -5.41 -8.64 2.28
C ASP A 74 -4.29 -8.85 3.29
N PHE A 75 -3.46 -7.84 3.52
CA PHE A 75 -2.34 -7.94 4.45
C PHE A 75 -2.38 -6.85 5.52
N LYS A 76 -2.10 -7.29 6.75
CA LYS A 76 -1.59 -6.43 7.82
C LYS A 76 -0.15 -6.06 7.52
N VAL A 77 0.18 -4.80 7.76
CA VAL A 77 1.53 -4.27 7.51
C VAL A 77 2.22 -3.96 8.83
N TYR A 78 3.46 -4.42 8.96
CA TYR A 78 4.32 -4.20 10.10
C TYR A 78 5.40 -3.19 9.73
N ASP A 79 5.68 -2.26 10.65
CA ASP A 79 6.82 -1.37 10.55
C ASP A 79 8.03 -2.05 11.19
N LYS A 80 9.14 -2.09 10.46
CA LYS A 80 10.41 -2.63 10.94
C LYS A 80 11.22 -1.53 11.61
N ASN A 81 11.39 -1.63 12.93
CA ASN A 81 12.13 -0.69 13.75
C ASN A 81 13.42 -1.36 14.25
N GLY A 82 14.47 -1.35 13.42
CA GLY A 82 15.69 -2.10 13.68
C GLY A 82 15.45 -3.61 13.52
N ASP A 83 15.57 -4.35 14.62
CA ASP A 83 15.35 -5.81 14.65
C ASP A 83 13.91 -6.20 15.02
N ASP A 84 13.10 -5.22 15.48
CA ASP A 84 11.73 -5.42 15.92
C ASP A 84 10.71 -5.08 14.83
N TYR A 85 9.53 -5.71 14.94
CA TYR A 85 8.43 -5.56 14.01
C TYR A 85 7.17 -5.18 14.77
N GLU A 86 6.59 -4.03 14.44
CA GLU A 86 5.41 -3.50 15.12
C GLU A 86 4.24 -3.43 14.14
N LEU A 87 3.10 -4.03 14.50
CA LEU A 87 1.89 -3.99 13.68
C LEU A 87 1.44 -2.53 13.53
N ASN A 88 1.37 -2.04 12.29
CA ASN A 88 0.82 -0.73 12.01
C ASN A 88 -0.65 -0.86 11.63
N SER A 89 -1.55 -0.62 12.59
CA SER A 89 -2.99 -0.66 12.39
C SER A 89 -3.53 0.38 11.41
N PHE A 90 -2.72 1.37 11.02
CA PHE A 90 -3.10 2.40 10.06
C PHE A 90 -2.72 2.04 8.63
N LYS A 91 -1.96 0.96 8.41
CA LYS A 91 -1.49 0.53 7.10
C LYS A 91 -2.12 -0.81 6.72
N VAL A 92 -2.66 -0.86 5.51
CA VAL A 92 -3.22 -2.09 4.93
C VAL A 92 -2.73 -2.19 3.49
N LEU A 93 -2.41 -3.42 3.06
CA LEU A 93 -2.05 -3.72 1.70
C LEU A 93 -3.06 -4.71 1.13
N TYR A 94 -3.70 -4.34 0.02
CA TYR A 94 -4.55 -5.20 -0.76
C TYR A 94 -3.86 -5.51 -2.10
N LEU A 95 -3.89 -6.78 -2.49
CA LEU A 95 -3.25 -7.27 -3.70
C LEU A 95 -4.22 -8.17 -4.44
N THR A 96 -4.35 -7.96 -5.74
CA THR A 96 -5.00 -8.93 -6.63
C THR A 96 -3.97 -9.49 -7.60
N THR A 97 -4.07 -10.79 -7.83
CA THR A 97 -3.27 -11.53 -8.79
C THR A 97 -4.18 -12.33 -9.71
N ALA A 98 -3.72 -12.59 -10.91
CA ALA A 98 -4.35 -13.50 -11.85
C ALA A 98 -3.32 -14.55 -12.26
N TYR A 99 -3.77 -15.77 -12.50
CA TYR A 99 -2.92 -16.82 -13.03
C TYR A 99 -3.11 -16.94 -14.53
N ASP A 100 -2.00 -16.86 -15.27
CA ASP A 100 -1.93 -17.10 -16.70
C ASP A 100 -1.58 -18.57 -16.94
N PHE A 101 -2.56 -19.34 -17.42
CA PHE A 101 -2.42 -20.78 -17.68
C PHE A 101 -1.49 -21.10 -18.85
N ASP A 102 -1.39 -20.21 -19.85
CA ASP A 102 -0.56 -20.45 -21.02
C ASP A 102 0.91 -20.22 -20.72
N ALA A 103 1.19 -19.24 -19.85
CA ALA A 103 2.55 -18.91 -19.41
C ALA A 103 2.98 -19.65 -18.13
N ASP A 104 2.06 -20.28 -17.41
CA ASP A 104 2.26 -20.83 -16.06
C ASP A 104 2.82 -19.78 -15.08
N LEU A 105 2.20 -18.59 -15.07
CA LEU A 105 2.69 -17.43 -14.30
C LEU A 105 1.59 -16.77 -13.48
N THR A 106 1.91 -16.43 -12.23
CA THR A 106 1.09 -15.52 -11.42
C THR A 106 1.45 -14.08 -11.75
N ILE A 107 0.46 -13.33 -12.26
CA ILE A 107 0.59 -11.94 -12.65
C ILE A 107 -0.05 -11.06 -11.59
N LEU A 108 0.69 -10.07 -11.09
CA LEU A 108 0.16 -9.02 -10.24
C LEU A 108 -0.76 -8.10 -11.06
N THR A 109 -2.05 -8.04 -10.72
CA THR A 109 -3.04 -7.24 -11.46
C THR A 109 -3.32 -5.89 -10.81
N SER A 110 -3.36 -5.81 -9.48
CA SER A 110 -3.54 -4.56 -8.75
C SER A 110 -2.81 -4.57 -7.41
N VAL A 111 -2.45 -3.36 -6.98
CA VAL A 111 -1.89 -3.08 -5.65
C VAL A 111 -2.58 -1.85 -5.09
N ASP A 112 -3.27 -2.03 -3.97
CA ASP A 112 -3.88 -0.94 -3.23
C ASP A 112 -3.26 -0.89 -1.83
N TYR A 113 -2.35 0.06 -1.65
CA TYR A 113 -1.70 0.31 -0.38
C TYR A 113 -2.27 1.56 0.27
N THR A 114 -2.92 1.36 1.41
CA THR A 114 -3.73 2.39 2.08
C THR A 114 -3.13 2.74 3.42
N VAL A 115 -3.00 4.04 3.68
CA VAL A 115 -2.47 4.59 4.92
C VAL A 115 -3.50 5.54 5.52
N THR A 116 -4.01 5.17 6.69
CA THR A 116 -4.87 6.05 7.49
C THR A 116 -4.02 7.11 8.17
N VAL A 117 -4.36 8.37 7.95
CA VAL A 117 -3.63 9.52 8.51
C VAL A 117 -4.58 10.44 9.26
N SER A 118 -4.02 11.27 10.14
CA SER A 118 -4.80 12.31 10.81
C SER A 118 -5.20 13.41 9.81
N ASN A 119 -6.26 14.15 10.15
CA ASN A 119 -6.73 15.29 9.33
C ASN A 119 -5.66 16.36 9.12
N ASP A 120 -4.77 16.58 10.10
CA ASP A 120 -3.70 17.56 10.01
C ASP A 120 -2.58 17.08 9.08
N ALA A 121 -2.17 15.81 9.20
CA ALA A 121 -1.20 15.19 8.30
C ALA A 121 -1.72 15.18 6.85
N TYR A 122 -3.00 14.84 6.64
CA TYR A 122 -3.65 14.85 5.33
C TYR A 122 -3.59 16.23 4.67
N LYS A 123 -3.92 17.30 5.42
CA LYS A 123 -3.85 18.67 4.91
C LYS A 123 -2.42 19.07 4.55
N GLN A 124 -1.45 18.67 5.36
CA GLN A 124 -0.04 18.99 5.13
C GLN A 124 0.49 18.31 3.87
N MET A 125 0.26 17.01 3.71
CA MET A 125 0.65 16.24 2.52
C MET A 125 0.06 16.85 1.24
N LYS A 126 -1.24 17.16 1.26
CA LYS A 126 -1.92 17.80 0.13
C LYS A 126 -1.36 19.19 -0.19
N ALA A 127 -0.97 19.96 0.83
CA ALA A 127 -0.36 21.27 0.64
C ALA A 127 1.06 21.18 0.08
N GLU A 128 1.88 20.24 0.56
CA GLU A 128 3.26 20.01 0.11
C GLU A 128 3.31 19.58 -1.35
N ARG A 129 2.51 18.59 -1.75
CA ARG A 129 2.43 18.15 -3.15
C ARG A 129 1.93 19.23 -4.11
N ASN A 130 0.98 20.06 -3.68
CA ASN A 130 0.55 21.22 -4.47
C ASN A 130 1.68 22.25 -4.66
N LYS A 131 2.56 22.44 -3.68
CA LYS A 131 3.74 23.31 -3.82
C LYS A 131 4.75 22.71 -4.79
N GLU A 132 5.00 21.39 -4.73
CA GLU A 132 5.90 20.69 -5.65
C GLU A 132 5.42 20.77 -7.10
N LYS A 133 4.13 20.53 -7.36
CA LYS A 133 3.53 20.67 -8.70
C LYS A 133 3.68 22.10 -9.25
N LYS A 134 3.51 23.13 -8.40
CA LYS A 134 3.72 24.53 -8.77
C LYS A 134 5.19 24.87 -9.08
N LYS A 135 6.15 24.22 -8.41
CA LYS A 135 7.59 24.38 -8.70
C LYS A 135 7.97 23.72 -10.03
N LYS A 136 7.48 22.51 -10.33
CA LYS A 136 7.72 21.82 -11.61
C LYS A 136 7.06 22.55 -12.81
N GLY A 137 5.95 23.26 -12.61
CA GLY A 137 5.23 23.99 -13.67
C GLY A 137 5.80 25.37 -14.06
N LYS A 138 6.77 25.93 -13.32
CA LYS A 138 7.30 27.29 -13.58
C LYS A 138 8.43 27.34 -14.63
N GLY A 139 8.86 26.21 -15.17
CA GLY A 139 9.98 26.10 -16.12
C GLY A 139 9.60 26.07 -17.61
N ARG A 140 8.31 26.12 -17.98
CA ARG A 140 7.87 26.05 -19.38
C ARG A 140 7.34 27.40 -19.88
N ARG A 141 8.25 28.37 -19.95
CA ARG A 141 8.16 29.52 -20.87
C ARG A 141 9.48 29.58 -21.63
N ASN A 142 9.49 28.97 -22.79
CA ASN A 142 10.24 29.39 -23.97
C ASN A 142 9.40 29.02 -25.18
#